data_AF-A0A382CBR9-F1
#
_entry.id   AF-A0A382CBR9-F1
#
_cell.length_a   1.000
_cell.length_b   1.000
_cell.length_c   1.000
_cell.angle_alpha   90.00
_cell.angle_beta   90.00
_cell.angle_gamma   90.00
#
_symmetry.space_group_name_H-M   'P 1'
#
loop_
_entity.id
_entity.type
_entity.pdbx_description
1 polymer ?
#
loop_
_entity_poly.entity_id
_entity_poly.type
_entity_poly.pdbx_seq_one_letter_code
_entity_poly.pdbx_strand_id
1 'polypeptide(L)'
;MKEKYIKVKNLSISEELLNFVNNELLPNTKLKKENFWNGFDKAVHELATKNKELLEKRDELQKKIDEWHKKHKGNKFNIKKYANFLKKIGYLKKPGQDFKIKTKNVDTEIAKICGPQLVVPISNARYALNAANARWVSLYDSLYGTDVI
;
A
#
# COMPACT_ATOMS: atom_id res chain seq x y z
N MET A 1 26.28 -13.77 0.51
CA MET A 1 27.09 -12.97 1.46
C MET A 1 26.27 -12.77 2.72
N LYS A 2 26.90 -12.74 3.90
CA LYS A 2 26.18 -12.34 5.13
C LYS A 2 25.84 -10.86 5.01
N GLU A 3 24.57 -10.50 5.15
CA GLU A 3 24.15 -9.10 5.17
C GLU A 3 24.83 -8.38 6.33
N LYS A 4 25.53 -7.28 6.02
CA LYS A 4 26.18 -6.45 7.02
C LYS A 4 25.21 -5.37 7.47
N TYR A 5 25.02 -5.26 8.79
CA TYR A 5 24.17 -4.25 9.39
C TYR A 5 24.99 -3.20 10.12
N ILE A 6 24.60 -1.94 9.96
CA ILE A 6 25.20 -0.78 10.60
C ILE A 6 24.19 -0.18 11.57
N LYS A 7 24.65 0.10 12.79
CA LYS A 7 23.84 0.81 13.79
C LYS A 7 23.78 2.29 13.44
N VAL A 8 22.57 2.80 13.25
CA VAL A 8 22.29 4.22 13.13
C VAL A 8 21.27 4.54 14.22
N LYS A 9 21.74 5.16 15.30
CA LYS A 9 20.94 5.34 16.53
C LYS A 9 20.43 4.00 17.08
N ASN A 10 19.11 3.88 17.23
CA ASN A 10 18.42 2.68 17.71
C ASN A 10 18.02 1.75 16.56
N LEU A 11 18.38 2.08 15.32
CA LEU A 11 18.13 1.24 14.15
C LEU A 11 19.34 0.37 13.83
N SER A 12 19.06 -0.84 13.33
CA SER A 12 20.03 -1.72 12.69
C SER A 12 19.67 -1.81 11.21
N ILE A 13 20.47 -1.18 10.34
CA ILE A 13 20.14 -0.98 8.92
C ILE A 13 21.14 -1.75 8.07
N SER A 14 20.67 -2.43 7.02
CA SER A 14 21.57 -3.05 6.02
C SER A 14 22.51 -1.99 5.44
N GLU A 15 23.80 -2.31 5.34
CA GLU A 15 24.83 -1.43 4.78
C GLU A 15 24.48 -1.00 3.35
N GLU A 16 23.93 -1.91 2.54
CA GLU A 16 23.51 -1.62 1.17
C GLU A 16 22.43 -0.53 1.14
N LEU A 17 21.39 -0.67 1.98
CA LEU A 17 20.31 0.31 2.07
C LEU A 17 20.82 1.64 2.62
N LEU A 18 21.68 1.61 3.63
CA LEU A 18 22.25 2.83 4.21
C LEU A 18 23.06 3.61 3.17
N ASN A 19 23.86 2.91 2.37
CA ASN A 19 24.69 3.50 1.31
C ASN A 19 23.82 4.06 0.18
N PHE A 20 22.83 3.30 -0.29
CA PHE A 20 21.87 3.77 -1.31
C PHE A 20 21.18 5.08 -0.87
N VAL A 21 20.62 5.09 0.35
CA VAL A 21 19.91 6.28 0.85
C VAL A 21 20.86 7.48 0.94
N ASN A 22 22.05 7.28 1.50
CA ASN A 22 22.99 8.37 1.77
C ASN A 22 23.69 8.91 0.51
N ASN A 23 23.94 8.07 -0.49
CA ASN A 23 24.81 8.41 -1.61
C ASN A 23 24.04 8.60 -2.91
N GLU A 24 22.84 8.02 -3.05
CA GLU A 24 22.04 8.10 -4.28
C GLU A 24 20.73 8.86 -4.06
N LEU A 25 19.98 8.53 -2.99
CA LEU A 25 18.65 9.11 -2.77
C LEU A 25 18.71 10.56 -2.27
N LEU A 26 19.44 10.81 -1.18
CA LEU A 26 19.39 12.09 -0.47
C LEU A 26 20.09 13.29 -1.14
N PRO A 27 21.21 13.17 -1.87
CA PRO A 27 22.01 14.33 -2.31
C PRO A 27 21.23 15.45 -3.02
N ASN A 28 20.17 15.12 -3.76
CA ASN A 28 19.39 16.08 -4.56
C ASN A 28 18.07 16.53 -3.88
N THR A 29 17.82 16.11 -2.64
CA THR A 29 16.53 16.33 -1.95
C THR A 29 16.51 17.56 -1.03
N LYS A 30 17.65 18.27 -0.89
CA LYS A 30 17.89 19.35 0.11
C LYS A 30 17.78 18.89 1.58
N LEU A 31 17.60 17.60 1.84
CA LEU A 31 17.54 17.03 3.19
C LEU A 31 18.94 16.65 3.67
N LYS A 32 19.23 16.93 4.95
CA LYS A 32 20.45 16.44 5.62
C LYS A 32 20.26 14.98 6.04
N LYS A 33 21.32 14.17 5.91
CA LYS A 33 21.32 12.74 6.29
C LYS A 33 20.90 12.55 7.74
N GLU A 34 21.42 13.38 8.64
CA GLU A 34 21.13 13.33 10.07
C GLU A 34 19.64 13.60 10.31
N ASN A 35 19.07 14.63 9.68
CA ASN A 35 17.65 14.96 9.84
C ASN A 35 16.74 13.83 9.34
N PHE A 36 17.07 13.22 8.20
CA PHE A 36 16.34 12.09 7.67
C PHE A 36 16.37 10.89 8.63
N TRP A 37 17.55 10.43 9.04
CA TRP A 37 17.67 9.27 9.92
C TRP A 37 17.12 9.54 11.33
N ASN A 38 17.21 10.77 11.83
CA ASN A 38 16.57 11.18 13.07
C ASN A 38 15.05 11.04 13.00
N GLY A 39 14.45 11.55 11.91
CA GLY A 39 13.01 11.48 11.70
C GLY A 39 12.54 10.04 11.49
N PHE A 40 13.28 9.26 10.70
CA PHE A 40 12.96 7.87 10.42
C PHE A 40 13.02 6.99 11.68
N ASP A 41 14.08 7.11 12.49
CA ASP A 41 14.20 6.43 13.78
C ASP A 41 12.99 6.69 14.68
N LYS A 42 12.61 7.97 14.84
CA LYS A 42 11.44 8.35 15.63
C LYS A 42 10.14 7.77 15.06
N ALA A 43 9.94 7.89 13.75
CA ALA A 43 8.73 7.44 13.08
C ALA A 43 8.56 5.92 13.17
N VAL A 44 9.63 5.14 12.98
CA VAL A 44 9.60 3.68 13.09
C VAL A 44 9.21 3.26 14.51
N HIS A 45 9.86 3.81 15.54
CA HIS A 45 9.56 3.42 16.92
C HIS A 45 8.15 3.81 17.37
N GLU A 46 7.61 4.93 16.88
CA GLU A 46 6.23 5.33 17.20
C GLU A 46 5.19 4.52 16.42
N LEU A 47 5.40 4.32 15.12
CA LEU A 47 4.39 3.79 14.22
C LEU A 47 4.43 2.27 14.08
N ALA A 48 5.56 1.61 14.36
CA ALA A 48 5.67 0.15 14.26
C ALA A 48 4.70 -0.57 15.21
N THR A 49 4.56 -0.09 16.44
CA THR A 49 3.61 -0.65 17.42
C THR A 49 2.18 -0.54 16.92
N LYS A 50 1.76 0.66 16.48
CA LYS A 50 0.43 0.90 15.89
C LYS A 50 0.20 0.01 14.65
N ASN A 51 1.20 -0.14 13.79
CA ASN A 51 1.09 -0.98 12.59
C ASN A 51 0.90 -2.46 12.95
N LYS A 52 1.65 -2.96 13.95
CA LYS A 52 1.49 -4.34 14.44
C LYS A 52 0.09 -4.58 15.00
N GLU A 53 -0.43 -3.67 15.82
CA GLU A 53 -1.80 -3.75 16.36
C GLU A 53 -2.86 -3.78 15.24
N LEU A 54 -2.66 -3.02 14.16
CA LEU A 54 -3.55 -3.03 13.00
C LEU A 54 -3.53 -4.38 12.27
N LEU A 55 -2.38 -5.03 12.15
CA LEU A 55 -2.25 -6.36 11.56
C LEU A 55 -2.92 -7.42 12.44
N GLU A 56 -2.64 -7.41 13.74
CA GLU A 56 -3.29 -8.31 14.71
C GLU A 56 -4.81 -8.15 14.67
N LYS A 57 -5.30 -6.91 14.51
CA LYS A 57 -6.73 -6.66 14.38
C LYS A 57 -7.34 -7.31 13.13
N ARG A 58 -6.62 -7.29 12.00
CA ARG A 58 -7.07 -7.96 10.77
C ARG A 58 -7.15 -9.47 10.98
N ASP A 59 -6.12 -10.05 11.59
CA ASP A 59 -6.08 -11.49 11.89
C ASP A 59 -7.19 -11.91 12.85
N GLU A 60 -7.45 -11.12 13.90
CA GLU A 60 -8.54 -11.36 14.84
C GLU A 60 -9.91 -11.35 14.14
N LEU A 61 -10.15 -10.36 13.28
CA LEU A 61 -11.39 -10.26 12.51
C LEU A 61 -11.56 -11.44 11.56
N GLN A 62 -10.51 -11.81 10.82
CA GLN A 62 -10.55 -12.94 9.89
C GLN A 62 -10.80 -14.25 10.63
N LYS A 63 -10.10 -14.53 11.73
CA LYS A 63 -10.32 -15.74 12.56
C LYS A 63 -11.76 -15.85 13.03
N LYS A 64 -12.36 -14.75 13.50
CA LYS A 64 -13.78 -14.74 13.91
C LYS A 64 -14.72 -15.05 12.75
N ILE A 65 -14.45 -14.51 11.56
CA ILE A 65 -15.23 -14.79 10.34
C ILE A 65 -15.11 -16.28 9.97
N ASP A 66 -13.89 -16.83 9.96
CA ASP A 66 -13.64 -18.23 9.65
C ASP A 66 -14.34 -19.16 10.65
N GLU A 67 -14.24 -18.87 11.95
CA GLU A 67 -14.94 -19.62 12.99
C GLU A 67 -16.46 -19.55 12.85
N TRP A 68 -17.00 -18.39 12.49
CA TRP A 68 -18.43 -18.24 12.26
C TRP A 68 -18.89 -19.16 11.14
N HIS A 69 -18.18 -19.19 10.00
CA HIS A 69 -18.52 -20.07 8.89
C HIS A 69 -18.34 -21.55 9.24
N LYS A 70 -17.28 -21.93 9.97
CA LYS A 70 -17.09 -23.32 10.43
C LYS A 70 -18.24 -23.79 11.31
N LYS A 71 -18.69 -22.97 12.26
CA LYS A 71 -19.82 -23.27 13.17
C LYS A 71 -21.18 -23.37 12.47
N HIS A 72 -21.32 -22.77 11.29
CA HIS A 72 -22.57 -22.74 10.51
C HIS A 72 -22.49 -23.56 9.22
N LYS A 73 -21.50 -24.45 9.09
CA LYS A 73 -21.32 -25.30 7.91
C LYS A 73 -22.56 -26.16 7.67
N GLY A 74 -23.00 -26.25 6.42
CA GLY A 74 -24.17 -27.05 6.01
C GLY A 74 -25.54 -26.37 6.23
N ASN A 75 -25.59 -25.27 6.99
CA ASN A 75 -26.82 -24.50 7.15
C ASN A 75 -27.04 -23.57 5.94
N LYS A 76 -28.32 -23.28 5.62
CA LYS A 76 -28.65 -22.23 4.63
C LYS A 76 -28.14 -20.87 5.14
N PHE A 77 -27.37 -20.18 4.31
CA PHE A 77 -26.78 -18.89 4.67
C PHE A 77 -27.85 -17.83 4.94
N ASN A 78 -27.77 -17.16 6.09
CA ASN A 78 -28.70 -16.10 6.49
C ASN A 78 -27.97 -14.76 6.59
N ILE A 79 -28.22 -13.90 5.60
CA ILE A 79 -27.57 -12.59 5.47
C ILE A 79 -27.83 -11.65 6.67
N LYS A 80 -29.04 -11.66 7.24
CA LYS A 80 -29.38 -10.80 8.39
C LYS A 80 -28.58 -11.21 9.63
N LYS A 81 -28.46 -12.52 9.89
CA LYS A 81 -27.65 -13.05 10.99
C LYS A 81 -26.17 -12.73 10.79
N TYR A 82 -25.66 -12.89 9.58
CA TYR A 82 -24.26 -12.61 9.27
C TYR A 82 -23.91 -11.11 9.40
N ALA A 83 -24.75 -10.22 8.87
CA ALA A 83 -24.56 -8.78 9.00
C ALA A 83 -24.56 -8.33 10.48
N ASN A 84 -25.44 -8.88 11.31
CA ASN A 84 -25.45 -8.60 12.75
C ASN A 84 -24.18 -9.11 13.44
N PHE A 85 -23.68 -10.28 13.06
CA PHE A 85 -22.39 -10.79 13.53
C PHE A 85 -21.23 -9.85 13.16
N LEU A 86 -21.14 -9.42 11.89
CA LEU A 86 -20.09 -8.51 11.44
C LEU A 86 -20.13 -7.16 12.17
N LYS A 87 -21.32 -6.63 12.48
CA LYS A 87 -21.47 -5.44 13.33
C LYS A 87 -20.98 -5.71 14.76
N LYS A 88 -21.35 -6.86 15.34
CA LYS A 88 -20.97 -7.25 16.71
C LYS A 88 -19.45 -7.37 16.89
N ILE A 89 -18.74 -7.93 15.92
CA ILE A 89 -17.26 -8.02 15.97
C ILE A 89 -16.57 -6.70 15.61
N GLY A 90 -17.33 -5.68 15.22
CA GLY A 90 -16.83 -4.36 14.85
C GLY A 90 -16.27 -4.28 13.43
N TYR A 91 -16.52 -5.26 12.56
CA TYR A 91 -16.13 -5.27 11.16
C TYR A 91 -16.97 -4.28 10.35
N LEU A 92 -18.30 -4.38 10.47
CA LEU A 92 -19.22 -3.40 9.89
C LEU A 92 -19.42 -2.25 10.87
N LYS A 93 -18.93 -1.07 10.50
CA LYS A 93 -19.12 0.18 11.25
C LYS A 93 -20.36 0.93 10.77
N LYS A 94 -20.89 1.81 11.62
CA LYS A 94 -21.93 2.76 11.20
C LYS A 94 -21.30 3.79 10.26
N PRO A 95 -22.00 4.20 9.19
CA PRO A 95 -21.53 5.28 8.33
C PRO A 95 -21.36 6.56 9.16
N GLY A 96 -20.35 7.35 8.81
CA GLY A 96 -20.16 8.70 9.34
C GLY A 96 -21.16 9.69 8.76
N GLN A 97 -21.08 10.94 9.20
CA GLN A 97 -21.85 12.04 8.60
C GLN A 97 -21.35 12.35 7.19
N ASP A 98 -22.21 12.93 6.37
CA ASP A 98 -21.84 13.42 5.04
C ASP A 98 -20.77 14.53 5.16
N PHE A 99 -19.76 14.45 4.29
CA PHE A 99 -18.70 15.44 4.24
C PHE A 99 -18.18 15.60 2.81
N LYS A 100 -17.48 16.72 2.57
CA LYS A 100 -16.74 16.94 1.32
C LYS A 100 -15.24 16.78 1.58
N ILE A 101 -14.55 16.08 0.69
CA ILE A 101 -13.09 15.96 0.73
C ILE A 101 -12.43 17.34 0.58
N LYS A 102 -11.30 17.55 1.25
CA LYS A 102 -10.60 18.86 1.32
C LYS A 102 -9.28 18.89 0.54
N THR A 103 -8.93 17.81 -0.13
CA THR A 103 -7.65 17.64 -0.83
C THR A 103 -7.48 18.71 -1.92
N LYS A 104 -6.31 19.35 -1.97
CA LYS A 104 -5.93 20.38 -2.94
C LYS A 104 -4.64 19.97 -3.63
N ASN A 105 -4.28 20.68 -4.71
CA ASN A 105 -3.03 20.48 -5.46
C ASN A 105 -2.89 19.03 -6.00
N VAL A 106 -3.97 18.51 -6.57
CA VAL A 106 -4.01 17.19 -7.22
C VAL A 106 -3.84 17.39 -8.72
N ASP A 107 -2.95 16.62 -9.35
CA ASP A 107 -2.73 16.63 -10.79
C ASP A 107 -4.02 16.34 -11.59
N THR A 108 -4.07 16.86 -12.82
CA THR A 108 -5.28 16.78 -13.66
C THR A 108 -5.61 15.35 -14.06
N GLU A 109 -4.61 14.51 -14.27
CA GLU A 109 -4.74 13.08 -14.55
C GLU A 109 -5.54 12.34 -13.48
N ILE A 110 -5.45 12.77 -12.22
CA ILE A 110 -6.16 12.13 -11.09
C ILE A 110 -7.49 12.84 -10.83
N ALA A 111 -7.51 14.17 -10.88
CA ALA A 111 -8.65 14.96 -10.42
C ALA A 111 -9.77 15.13 -11.45
N LYS A 112 -9.45 15.08 -12.76
CA LYS A 112 -10.37 15.53 -13.82
C LYS A 112 -10.47 14.59 -15.02
N ILE A 113 -9.46 13.77 -15.29
CA ILE A 113 -9.42 12.91 -16.47
C ILE A 113 -9.93 11.51 -16.10
N CYS A 114 -10.90 11.01 -16.86
CA CYS A 114 -11.29 9.60 -16.81
C CYS A 114 -10.40 8.82 -17.78
N GLY A 115 -9.66 7.83 -17.29
CA GLY A 115 -8.78 7.05 -18.15
C GLY A 115 -8.26 5.78 -17.47
N PRO A 116 -7.56 4.92 -18.24
CA PRO A 116 -6.95 3.72 -17.70
C PRO A 116 -5.85 4.03 -16.67
N GLN A 117 -5.71 3.15 -15.67
CA GLN A 117 -4.59 3.17 -14.73
C GLN A 117 -3.82 1.86 -14.83
N LEU A 118 -2.57 1.95 -15.29
CA LEU A 118 -1.69 0.80 -15.45
C LEU A 118 -0.96 0.47 -14.13
N VAL A 119 -0.81 -0.82 -13.84
CA VAL A 119 -0.06 -1.33 -12.69
C VAL A 119 1.07 -2.23 -13.19
N VAL A 120 2.32 -1.94 -12.80
CA VAL A 120 3.52 -2.70 -13.17
C VAL A 120 4.48 -2.86 -11.99
N PRO A 121 5.31 -3.92 -11.96
CA PRO A 121 6.30 -4.11 -10.91
C PRO A 121 7.51 -3.17 -11.12
N ILE A 122 7.74 -2.27 -10.15
CA ILE A 122 8.85 -1.30 -10.21
C ILE A 122 10.24 -1.95 -10.20
N SER A 123 10.35 -3.19 -9.71
CA SER A 123 11.58 -3.97 -9.71
C SER A 123 12.03 -4.39 -11.12
N ASN A 124 11.15 -4.29 -12.13
CA ASN A 124 11.51 -4.50 -13.53
C ASN A 124 11.59 -3.14 -14.25
N ALA A 125 12.83 -2.66 -14.47
CA ALA A 125 13.08 -1.38 -15.10
C ALA A 125 12.48 -1.26 -16.51
N ARG A 126 12.45 -2.36 -17.29
CA ARG A 126 11.86 -2.37 -18.63
C ARG A 126 10.35 -2.15 -18.56
N TYR A 127 9.68 -2.80 -17.61
CA TYR A 127 8.23 -2.61 -17.43
C TYR A 127 7.90 -1.22 -16.88
N ALA A 128 8.70 -0.69 -15.97
CA ALA A 128 8.54 0.68 -15.49
C ALA A 128 8.68 1.71 -16.63
N LEU A 129 9.70 1.56 -17.49
CA LEU A 129 9.90 2.45 -18.64
C LEU A 129 8.76 2.34 -19.67
N ASN A 130 8.35 1.11 -19.99
CA ASN A 130 7.23 0.88 -20.90
C ASN A 130 5.95 1.50 -20.33
N ALA A 131 5.69 1.36 -19.03
CA ALA A 131 4.52 1.94 -18.38
C ALA A 131 4.53 3.47 -18.37
N ALA A 132 5.69 4.09 -18.15
CA ALA A 132 5.83 5.54 -18.22
C ALA A 132 5.51 6.05 -19.64
N ASN A 133 5.97 5.34 -20.67
CA ASN A 133 5.72 5.70 -22.07
C ASN A 133 4.31 5.34 -22.54
N ALA A 134 3.61 4.44 -21.86
CA ALA A 134 2.26 4.00 -22.21
C ALA A 134 1.19 5.11 -22.07
N ARG A 135 1.57 6.34 -21.69
CA ARG A 135 0.70 7.51 -21.80
C ARG A 135 0.21 7.73 -23.24
N TRP A 136 1.04 7.38 -24.22
CA TRP A 136 0.70 7.43 -25.65
C TRP A 136 1.16 6.14 -26.32
N VAL A 137 0.23 5.43 -26.97
CA VAL A 137 0.48 4.16 -27.63
C VAL A 137 -0.18 4.15 -29.00
N SER A 138 0.44 3.47 -29.97
CA SER A 138 -0.14 3.24 -31.30
C SER A 138 -1.43 2.42 -31.18
N LEU A 139 -2.54 2.97 -31.67
CA LEU A 139 -3.79 2.23 -31.77
C LEU A 139 -3.66 1.08 -32.79
N TYR A 140 -2.91 1.27 -33.87
CA TYR A 140 -2.70 0.25 -34.89
C TYR A 140 -1.97 -0.97 -34.33
N ASP A 141 -0.92 -0.76 -33.55
CA ASP A 141 -0.16 -1.85 -32.92
C ASP A 141 -1.03 -2.57 -31.88
N SER A 142 -1.87 -1.82 -31.17
CA SER A 142 -2.77 -2.37 -30.15
C SER A 142 -3.88 -3.22 -30.78
N LEU A 143 -4.40 -2.84 -31.95
CA LEU A 143 -5.43 -3.60 -32.66
C LEU A 143 -4.82 -4.80 -33.40
N TYR A 144 -3.73 -4.59 -34.15
CA TYR A 144 -3.12 -5.63 -34.97
C TYR A 144 -2.36 -6.68 -34.15
N GLY A 145 -1.80 -6.28 -33.00
CA GLY A 145 -1.03 -7.15 -32.12
C GLY A 145 -1.85 -7.92 -31.09
N THR A 146 -3.18 -7.87 -31.17
CA THR A 146 -4.10 -8.54 -30.23
C THR A 146 -5.19 -9.30 -30.99
N ASP A 147 -6.05 -10.02 -30.27
CA ASP A 147 -7.18 -10.77 -30.82
C ASP A 147 -8.45 -9.92 -31.01
N VAL A 148 -8.31 -8.59 -31.02
CA VAL A 148 -9.44 -7.66 -31.21
C VAL A 148 -9.93 -7.64 -32.67
N ILE A 149 -9.01 -7.77 -33.64
CA ILE A 149 -9.31 -7.81 -35.09
C ILE A 149 -8.72 -9.09 -35.70
#